data_AF-A0A6V7JD28-F1
#
_entry.id   AF-A0A6V7JD28-F1
#
_cell.length_a   1.000
_cell.length_b   1.000
_cell.length_c   1.000
_cell.angle_alpha   90.00
_cell.angle_beta   90.00
_cell.angle_gamma   90.00
#
_symmetry.space_group_name_H-M   'P 1'
#
loop_
_entity.id
_entity.type
_entity.pdbx_description
1 polymer ?
#
loop_
_entity_poly.entity_id
_entity_poly.type
_entity_poly.pdbx_seq_one_letter_code
_entity_poly.pdbx_strand_id
1 'polypeptide(L)'
;MWHFKWLARIAPKKFDDLGINEAQCKIDIKVSGHNYELEILNPVNNDKKLFVLDIDWTLINDDGTLRPYVHEMLERAYRNYNIILWSGRDKFPHVHIFDHPSYNFVAFLNRRTILPVNTLKNGTLEVKPLEYIWNKLPNFSRRNTVMLDDTWYSYALNRQSGMSTNRENQSTTDGGELKRVSDYLEFIATLDNFALLHHNDWQTNLNKIYNRVESFASI
;
A
#
# COMPACT_ATOMS: atom_id res chain seq x y z
N MET A 1 28.20 19.44 -21.69
CA MET A 1 26.98 20.11 -21.18
C MET A 1 25.78 19.18 -21.37
N TRP A 2 25.77 18.03 -20.67
CA TRP A 2 24.67 17.05 -20.71
C TRP A 2 24.02 17.07 -19.33
N HIS A 3 23.11 18.01 -19.11
CA HIS A 3 22.45 18.20 -17.82
C HIS A 3 20.93 18.10 -17.99
N PHE A 4 20.32 17.26 -17.13
CA PHE A 4 18.90 17.18 -16.78
C PHE A 4 17.88 16.71 -17.83
N LYS A 5 17.62 15.40 -17.88
CA LYS A 5 16.33 14.85 -18.34
C LYS A 5 15.71 13.77 -17.43
N TRP A 6 16.25 13.57 -16.23
CA TRP A 6 15.80 12.51 -15.30
C TRP A 6 15.05 13.02 -14.06
N LEU A 7 14.67 14.30 -14.04
CA LEU A 7 13.85 14.84 -12.96
C LEU A 7 12.46 14.19 -12.98
N ALA A 8 12.18 13.44 -11.91
CA ALA A 8 10.87 12.97 -11.45
C ALA A 8 9.91 12.53 -12.55
N ARG A 9 9.72 11.21 -12.73
CA ARG A 9 8.45 10.78 -13.33
C ARG A 9 7.35 11.34 -12.42
N ILE A 10 6.53 12.23 -12.95
CA ILE A 10 5.29 12.62 -12.29
C ILE A 10 4.50 11.32 -12.05
N ALA A 11 3.79 11.21 -10.93
CA ALA A 11 2.91 10.07 -10.66
C ALA A 11 2.11 9.71 -11.94
N PRO A 12 1.87 8.42 -12.24
CA PRO A 12 1.36 8.05 -13.55
C PRO A 12 0.08 8.84 -13.87
N LYS A 13 0.04 9.47 -15.06
CA LYS A 13 -1.03 10.38 -15.53
C LYS A 13 -2.45 9.89 -15.23
N LYS A 14 -2.64 8.57 -15.20
CA LYS A 14 -3.90 7.90 -14.87
C LYS A 14 -4.61 8.43 -13.62
N PHE A 15 -3.86 8.89 -12.60
CA PHE A 15 -4.48 9.44 -11.41
C PHE A 15 -4.90 10.91 -11.57
N ASP A 16 -4.14 11.71 -12.34
CA ASP A 16 -4.50 13.10 -12.65
C ASP A 16 -5.77 13.15 -13.49
N ASP A 17 -5.93 12.17 -14.40
CA ASP A 17 -7.10 12.03 -15.27
C ASP A 17 -8.41 11.77 -14.52
N LEU A 18 -8.36 11.36 -13.25
CA LEU A 18 -9.55 11.19 -12.40
C LEU A 18 -10.21 12.53 -12.05
N GLY A 19 -9.45 13.64 -12.06
CA GLY A 19 -9.97 14.95 -11.68
C GLY A 19 -10.53 15.01 -10.25
N ILE A 20 -9.92 14.26 -9.33
CA ILE A 20 -10.30 14.26 -7.91
C ILE A 20 -10.07 15.65 -7.32
N ASN A 21 -11.08 16.19 -6.63
CA ASN A 21 -10.93 17.42 -5.87
C ASN A 21 -10.22 17.12 -4.53
N GLU A 22 -8.89 17.15 -4.53
CA GLU A 22 -8.09 16.84 -3.34
C GLU A 22 -8.37 17.76 -2.14
N ALA A 23 -8.74 19.02 -2.39
CA ALA A 23 -9.08 19.96 -1.32
C ALA A 23 -10.37 19.53 -0.60
N GLN A 24 -11.38 19.11 -1.36
CA GLN A 24 -12.61 18.54 -0.80
C GLN A 24 -12.31 17.23 -0.06
N CYS A 25 -11.52 16.32 -0.64
CA CYS A 25 -11.16 15.07 0.03
C CYS A 25 -10.46 15.29 1.37
N LYS A 26 -9.60 16.30 1.51
CA LYS A 26 -8.98 16.64 2.80
C LYS A 26 -10.01 17.05 3.86
N ILE A 27 -11.05 17.77 3.46
CA ILE A 27 -12.18 18.12 4.34
C ILE A 27 -12.94 16.86 4.72
N ASP A 28 -13.28 16.02 3.74
CA ASP A 28 -14.03 14.78 3.96
C ASP A 28 -13.29 13.80 4.87
N ILE A 29 -11.97 13.66 4.69
CA ILE A 29 -11.09 12.87 5.56
C ILE A 29 -11.15 13.40 6.99
N LYS A 30 -11.06 14.72 7.18
CA LYS A 30 -11.13 15.30 8.51
C LYS A 30 -12.48 15.03 9.16
N VAL A 31 -13.58 15.29 8.44
CA VAL A 31 -14.95 15.11 8.95
C VAL A 31 -15.24 13.67 9.32
N SER A 32 -14.96 12.73 8.42
CA SER A 32 -15.26 11.31 8.62
C SER A 32 -14.24 10.61 9.54
N GLY A 33 -12.98 11.02 9.52
CA GLY A 33 -11.92 10.48 10.38
C GLY A 33 -12.10 10.79 11.87
N HIS A 34 -12.89 11.81 12.24
CA HIS A 34 -13.25 12.08 13.64
C HIS A 34 -14.11 10.96 14.26
N ASN A 35 -14.92 10.27 13.45
CA ASN A 35 -15.79 9.20 13.93
C ASN A 35 -15.10 7.83 13.94
N TYR A 36 -13.81 7.78 13.57
CA TYR A 36 -13.04 6.56 13.47
C TYR A 36 -11.97 6.48 14.57
N GLU A 37 -12.01 5.37 15.31
CA GLU A 37 -10.95 4.96 16.22
C GLU A 37 -10.15 3.81 15.60
N LEU A 38 -8.83 3.98 15.57
CA LEU A 38 -7.92 2.92 15.13
C LEU A 38 -7.65 2.01 16.33
N GLU A 39 -8.30 0.85 16.35
CA GLU A 39 -8.06 -0.18 17.36
C GLU A 39 -6.67 -0.80 17.17
N ILE A 40 -5.82 -0.66 18.19
CA ILE A 40 -4.46 -1.22 18.19
C ILE A 40 -4.52 -2.63 18.79
N LEU A 41 -4.33 -3.62 17.95
CA LEU A 41 -4.34 -5.05 18.31
C LEU A 41 -3.00 -5.48 18.91
N ASN A 42 -1.90 -4.95 18.37
CA ASN A 42 -0.54 -5.22 18.84
C ASN A 42 0.26 -3.91 18.90
N PRO A 43 1.23 -3.78 19.83
CA PRO A 43 2.02 -2.56 19.97
C PRO A 43 2.75 -2.16 18.68
N VAL A 44 2.77 -0.86 18.41
CA VAL A 44 3.54 -0.30 17.29
C VAL A 44 5.03 -0.28 17.62
N ASN A 45 5.86 -0.77 16.71
CA ASN A 45 7.31 -0.62 16.78
C ASN A 45 7.75 0.58 15.93
N ASN A 46 8.23 1.64 16.55
CA ASN A 46 8.59 2.88 15.85
C ASN A 46 9.90 2.81 15.05
N ASP A 47 10.72 1.76 15.25
CA ASP A 47 11.94 1.52 14.47
C ASP A 47 11.61 0.85 13.12
N LYS A 48 10.41 0.25 13.00
CA LYS A 48 9.92 -0.35 11.76
C LYS A 48 9.21 0.68 10.89
N LYS A 49 9.16 0.40 9.59
CA LYS A 49 8.33 1.11 8.60
C LYS A 49 6.86 0.68 8.73
N LEU A 50 5.98 1.15 7.86
CA LEU A 50 4.56 0.76 7.83
C LEU A 50 4.18 0.11 6.50
N PHE A 51 3.58 -1.08 6.57
CA PHE A 51 3.02 -1.79 5.44
C PHE A 51 1.51 -1.92 5.61
N VAL A 52 0.75 -1.29 4.73
CA VAL A 52 -0.71 -1.33 4.70
C VAL A 52 -1.16 -2.27 3.58
N LEU A 53 -2.05 -3.19 3.88
CA LEU A 53 -2.29 -4.34 3.02
C LEU A 53 -3.78 -4.60 2.84
N ASP A 54 -4.24 -4.55 1.60
CA ASP A 54 -5.54 -5.06 1.22
C ASP A 54 -5.59 -6.60 1.32
N ILE A 55 -6.80 -7.15 1.31
CA ILE A 55 -7.06 -8.58 1.55
C ILE A 55 -7.67 -9.24 0.32
N ASP A 56 -8.76 -8.69 -0.19
CA ASP A 56 -9.62 -9.36 -1.15
C ASP A 56 -9.00 -9.20 -2.52
N TRP A 57 -8.67 -10.30 -3.20
CA TRP A 57 -7.85 -10.31 -4.43
C TRP A 57 -6.38 -9.91 -4.26
N THR A 58 -6.01 -9.34 -3.12
CA THR A 58 -4.61 -9.04 -2.79
C THR A 58 -3.92 -10.21 -2.09
N LEU A 59 -4.54 -10.77 -1.05
CA LEU A 59 -4.07 -11.94 -0.30
C LEU A 59 -4.88 -13.19 -0.59
N ILE A 60 -6.12 -13.02 -1.02
CA ILE A 60 -7.11 -14.09 -1.09
C ILE A 60 -7.70 -14.13 -2.50
N ASN A 61 -7.77 -15.33 -3.05
CA ASN A 61 -8.43 -15.60 -4.31
C ASN A 61 -9.96 -15.49 -4.19
N ASP A 62 -10.62 -15.47 -5.34
CA ASP A 62 -12.08 -15.40 -5.43
C ASP A 62 -12.80 -16.57 -4.76
N ASP A 63 -12.15 -17.73 -4.72
CA ASP A 63 -12.63 -18.95 -4.05
C ASP A 63 -12.38 -18.97 -2.53
N GLY A 64 -11.78 -17.90 -1.98
CA GLY A 64 -11.47 -17.78 -0.55
C GLY A 64 -10.14 -18.43 -0.12
N THR A 65 -9.37 -19.01 -1.05
CA THR A 65 -8.04 -19.56 -0.75
C THR A 65 -6.98 -18.47 -0.63
N LEU A 66 -5.93 -18.71 0.16
CA LEU A 66 -4.78 -17.81 0.19
C LEU A 66 -4.00 -17.89 -1.12
N ARG A 67 -3.54 -16.74 -1.59
CA ARG A 67 -2.60 -16.67 -2.70
C ARG A 67 -1.27 -17.32 -2.31
N PRO A 68 -0.51 -17.89 -3.26
CA PRO A 68 0.81 -18.43 -2.97
C PRO A 68 1.72 -17.37 -2.32
N TYR A 69 2.54 -17.79 -1.36
CA TYR A 69 3.50 -16.96 -0.62
C TYR A 69 2.92 -15.88 0.31
N VAL A 70 1.62 -15.88 0.64
CA VAL A 70 1.06 -14.92 1.62
C VAL A 70 1.82 -14.95 2.95
N HIS A 71 1.98 -16.12 3.57
CA HIS A 71 2.67 -16.24 4.86
C HIS A 71 4.16 -15.88 4.75
N GLU A 72 4.83 -16.29 3.67
CA GLU A 72 6.23 -15.92 3.43
C GLU A 72 6.39 -14.40 3.31
N MET A 73 5.52 -13.74 2.54
CA MET A 73 5.53 -12.29 2.38
C MET A 73 5.29 -11.57 3.70
N LEU A 74 4.29 -12.00 4.48
CA LEU A 74 3.97 -11.42 5.77
C LEU A 74 5.12 -11.60 6.77
N GLU A 75 5.73 -12.78 6.86
CA GLU A 75 6.89 -13.02 7.73
C GLU A 75 8.08 -12.13 7.35
N ARG A 76 8.39 -12.05 6.05
CA ARG A 76 9.50 -11.22 5.54
C ARG A 76 9.25 -9.75 5.77
N ALA A 77 8.04 -9.27 5.49
CA ALA A 77 7.63 -7.89 5.77
C ALA A 77 7.69 -7.59 7.28
N TYR A 78 7.23 -8.50 8.13
CA TYR A 78 7.16 -8.26 9.57
C TYR A 78 8.52 -7.97 10.21
N ARG A 79 9.63 -8.40 9.59
CA ARG A 79 10.99 -8.06 10.04
C ARG A 79 11.22 -6.55 10.09
N ASN A 80 10.71 -5.81 9.11
CA ASN A 80 11.01 -4.38 8.91
C ASN A 80 9.77 -3.47 8.96
N TYR A 81 8.57 -4.04 8.99
CA TYR A 81 7.31 -3.30 8.90
C TYR A 81 6.36 -3.64 10.05
N ASN A 82 5.71 -2.61 10.58
CA ASN A 82 4.40 -2.76 11.20
C ASN A 82 3.39 -3.08 10.09
N ILE A 83 2.52 -4.07 10.29
CA ILE A 83 1.56 -4.48 9.27
C ILE A 83 0.16 -4.10 9.71
N ILE A 84 -0.57 -3.39 8.85
CA ILE A 84 -1.98 -3.05 9.03
C ILE A 84 -2.78 -3.65 7.88
N LEU A 85 -3.85 -4.36 8.21
CA LEU A 85 -4.78 -4.90 7.21
C LEU A 85 -5.90 -3.89 6.95
N TRP A 86 -6.30 -3.71 5.69
CA TRP A 86 -7.37 -2.79 5.32
C TRP A 86 -8.32 -3.41 4.28
N SER A 87 -9.45 -3.93 4.75
CA SER A 87 -10.44 -4.63 3.91
C SER A 87 -11.51 -3.72 3.32
N GLY A 88 -11.93 -4.07 2.11
CA GLY A 88 -13.14 -3.57 1.44
C GLY A 88 -14.46 -4.00 2.07
N ARG A 89 -14.44 -4.90 3.05
CA ARG A 89 -15.62 -5.57 3.63
C ARG A 89 -15.75 -5.28 5.14
N ASP A 90 -16.97 -5.39 5.67
CA ASP A 90 -17.25 -5.15 7.10
C ASP A 90 -16.76 -6.29 8.01
N LYS A 91 -16.80 -7.52 7.48
CA LYS A 91 -16.45 -8.74 8.21
C LYS A 91 -15.19 -9.33 7.62
N PHE A 92 -14.38 -9.89 8.50
CA PHE A 92 -13.17 -10.61 8.15
C PHE A 92 -13.50 -12.10 7.93
N PRO A 93 -13.42 -12.64 6.72
CA PRO A 93 -13.80 -14.03 6.50
C PRO A 93 -12.73 -15.05 6.91
N HIS A 94 -11.49 -14.62 7.20
CA HIS A 94 -10.32 -15.52 7.17
C HIS A 94 -9.44 -15.47 8.44
N VAL A 95 -10.02 -15.85 9.58
CA VAL A 95 -9.39 -15.82 10.93
C VAL A 95 -7.95 -16.39 10.95
N HIS A 96 -7.65 -17.39 10.12
CA HIS A 96 -6.33 -18.04 10.07
C HIS A 96 -5.16 -17.14 9.65
N ILE A 97 -5.40 -16.00 8.97
CA ILE A 97 -4.31 -15.07 8.65
C ILE A 97 -3.79 -14.39 9.92
N PHE A 98 -4.65 -14.14 10.91
CA PHE A 98 -4.34 -13.39 12.14
C PHE A 98 -3.56 -14.19 13.19
N ASP A 99 -3.67 -15.51 13.15
CA ASP A 99 -3.07 -16.38 14.17
C ASP A 99 -1.89 -17.15 13.56
N HIS A 100 -0.74 -16.47 13.48
CA HIS A 100 0.49 -17.05 12.95
C HIS A 100 1.69 -16.71 13.86
N PRO A 101 2.54 -17.69 14.23
CA PRO A 101 3.61 -17.46 15.21
C PRO A 101 4.71 -16.50 14.72
N SER A 102 4.87 -16.34 13.41
CA SER A 102 5.97 -15.55 12.83
C SER A 102 5.68 -14.06 12.60
N TYR A 103 4.42 -13.61 12.70
CA TYR A 103 4.06 -12.21 12.44
C TYR A 103 2.77 -11.82 13.15
N ASN A 104 2.59 -10.52 13.39
CA ASN A 104 1.37 -9.96 13.97
C ASN A 104 0.95 -8.69 13.22
N PHE A 105 -0.32 -8.31 13.39
CA PHE A 105 -0.88 -7.09 12.82
C PHE A 105 -1.08 -6.03 13.89
N VAL A 106 -0.69 -4.79 13.59
CA VAL A 106 -0.87 -3.65 14.50
C VAL A 106 -2.34 -3.26 14.59
N ALA A 107 -3.05 -3.26 13.47
CA ALA A 107 -4.45 -2.84 13.41
C ALA A 107 -5.16 -3.47 12.22
N PHE A 108 -6.49 -3.40 12.25
CA PHE A 108 -7.38 -3.77 11.17
C PHE A 108 -8.35 -2.64 10.85
N LEU A 109 -8.47 -2.31 9.56
CA LEU A 109 -9.43 -1.37 9.01
C LEU A 109 -10.44 -2.12 8.15
N ASN A 110 -11.71 -1.76 8.26
CA ASN A 110 -12.82 -2.37 7.51
C ASN A 110 -13.49 -1.38 6.56
N ARG A 111 -14.52 -1.83 5.86
CA ARG A 111 -15.29 -1.04 4.89
C ARG A 111 -15.75 0.34 5.40
N ARG A 112 -16.02 0.51 6.69
CA ARG A 112 -16.47 1.80 7.26
C ARG A 112 -15.42 2.91 7.16
N THR A 113 -14.17 2.53 6.94
CA THR A 113 -13.04 3.45 6.77
C THR A 113 -12.75 3.74 5.30
N ILE A 114 -13.59 3.28 4.37
CA ILE A 114 -13.44 3.60 2.95
C ILE A 114 -14.14 4.93 2.67
N LEU A 115 -13.42 5.82 1.98
CA LEU A 115 -13.91 7.14 1.59
C LEU A 115 -14.43 7.10 0.14
N PRO A 116 -15.73 7.36 -0.10
CA PRO A 116 -16.24 7.58 -1.44
C PRO A 116 -15.74 8.94 -1.98
N VAL A 117 -15.14 8.93 -3.17
CA VAL A 117 -14.57 10.11 -3.83
C VAL A 117 -15.17 10.25 -5.22
N ASN A 118 -15.78 11.41 -5.50
CA ASN A 118 -16.29 11.71 -6.83
C ASN A 118 -15.17 12.09 -7.79
N THR A 119 -15.23 11.53 -8.99
CA THR A 119 -14.31 11.80 -10.11
C THR A 119 -15.05 12.47 -11.26
N LEU A 120 -14.32 13.15 -12.14
CA LEU A 120 -14.92 13.84 -13.28
C LEU A 120 -15.47 12.89 -14.35
N LYS A 121 -14.89 11.68 -14.47
CA LYS A 121 -15.16 10.74 -15.59
C LYS A 121 -15.61 9.35 -15.16
N ASN A 122 -15.29 8.93 -13.94
CA ASN A 122 -15.44 7.53 -13.49
C ASN A 122 -16.49 7.37 -12.40
N GLY A 123 -17.33 8.39 -12.16
CA GLY A 123 -18.30 8.38 -11.08
C GLY A 123 -17.62 8.42 -9.70
N THR A 124 -18.21 7.73 -8.73
CA THR A 124 -17.67 7.62 -7.37
C THR A 124 -16.71 6.44 -7.27
N LEU A 125 -15.51 6.68 -6.77
CA LEU A 125 -14.51 5.67 -6.45
C LEU A 125 -14.43 5.46 -4.94
N GLU A 126 -14.15 4.24 -4.52
CA GLU A 126 -13.89 3.88 -3.13
C GLU A 126 -12.39 3.93 -2.86
N VAL A 127 -11.97 4.81 -1.93
CA VAL A 127 -10.55 5.09 -1.65
C VAL A 127 -10.24 4.82 -0.17
N LYS A 128 -9.02 4.37 0.12
CA LYS A 128 -8.46 4.10 1.45
C LYS A 128 -7.44 5.21 1.80
N PRO A 129 -7.84 6.30 2.46
CA PRO A 129 -6.94 7.45 2.70
C PRO A 129 -5.96 7.14 3.85
N LEU A 130 -4.66 7.05 3.56
CA LEU A 130 -3.64 6.70 4.56
C LEU A 130 -3.58 7.72 5.70
N GLU A 131 -4.12 8.93 5.51
CA GLU A 131 -4.34 9.91 6.56
C GLU A 131 -5.17 9.39 7.74
N TYR A 132 -6.10 8.44 7.54
CA TYR A 132 -6.80 7.81 8.67
C TYR A 132 -5.85 7.07 9.61
N ILE A 133 -4.77 6.51 9.06
CA ILE A 133 -3.73 5.85 9.84
C ILE A 133 -2.72 6.87 10.36
N TRP A 134 -2.19 7.74 9.49
CA TRP A 134 -1.13 8.70 9.85
C TRP A 134 -1.57 9.71 10.92
N ASN A 135 -2.85 10.10 10.94
CA ASN A 135 -3.37 11.00 11.99
C ASN A 135 -3.40 10.33 13.38
N LYS A 136 -3.45 9.00 13.44
CA LYS A 136 -3.46 8.23 14.71
C LYS A 136 -2.08 7.69 15.07
N LEU A 137 -1.21 7.46 14.08
CA LEU A 137 0.15 6.97 14.22
C LEU A 137 1.15 7.95 13.58
N PRO A 138 1.46 9.09 14.23
CA PRO A 138 2.17 10.22 13.62
C PRO A 138 3.64 9.95 13.26
N ASN A 139 4.22 8.85 13.72
CA ASN A 139 5.56 8.40 13.31
C ASN A 139 5.58 7.86 11.87
N PHE A 140 4.40 7.63 11.27
CA PHE A 140 4.27 7.18 9.89
C PHE A 140 3.75 8.29 8.98
N SER A 141 4.25 8.27 7.75
CA SER A 141 3.85 9.16 6.67
C SER A 141 4.22 8.52 5.33
N ARG A 142 4.02 9.25 4.22
CA ARG A 142 4.53 8.84 2.91
C ARG A 142 6.03 8.53 2.85
N ARG A 143 6.83 8.97 3.85
CA ARG A 143 8.28 8.72 3.90
C ARG A 143 8.63 7.29 4.29
N ASN A 144 7.75 6.57 4.96
CA ASN A 144 8.02 5.25 5.53
C ASN A 144 6.79 4.33 5.47
N THR A 145 5.81 4.65 4.62
CA THR A 145 4.60 3.85 4.44
C THR A 145 4.48 3.41 3.00
N VAL A 146 4.23 2.11 2.78
CA VAL A 146 3.82 1.55 1.50
C VAL A 146 2.50 0.80 1.67
N MET A 147 1.64 0.86 0.67
CA MET A 147 0.32 0.23 0.62
C MET A 147 0.22 -0.70 -0.58
N LEU A 148 -0.16 -1.96 -0.36
CA LEU A 148 -0.45 -2.93 -1.42
C LEU A 148 -1.95 -3.12 -1.57
N ASP A 149 -2.44 -2.99 -2.80
CA ASP A 149 -3.86 -3.15 -3.13
C ASP A 149 -3.99 -3.63 -4.58
N ASP A 150 -4.81 -4.64 -4.83
CA ASP A 150 -5.12 -5.09 -6.19
C ASP A 150 -5.79 -3.98 -7.04
N THR A 151 -6.44 -3.04 -6.36
CA THR A 151 -7.26 -2.01 -6.96
C THR A 151 -6.51 -0.68 -6.95
N TRP A 152 -5.94 -0.32 -8.10
CA TRP A 152 -5.02 0.83 -8.20
C TRP A 152 -5.60 2.18 -7.74
N TYR A 153 -6.92 2.36 -7.78
CA TYR A 153 -7.56 3.59 -7.33
C TYR A 153 -7.85 3.62 -5.83
N SER A 154 -7.76 2.50 -5.12
CA SER A 154 -7.88 2.43 -3.65
C SER A 154 -6.90 3.37 -2.95
N TYR A 155 -5.76 3.65 -3.58
CA TYR A 155 -4.76 4.57 -3.05
C TYR A 155 -4.64 5.87 -3.88
N ALA A 156 -5.71 6.28 -4.57
CA ALA A 156 -5.70 7.47 -5.43
C ALA A 156 -5.39 8.79 -4.68
N LEU A 157 -5.65 8.85 -3.37
CA LEU A 157 -5.26 9.96 -2.50
C LEU A 157 -3.83 9.84 -1.93
N ASN A 158 -3.23 8.65 -2.02
CA ASN A 158 -1.90 8.33 -1.48
C ASN A 158 -0.97 7.76 -2.56
N ARG A 159 -0.99 8.37 -3.74
CA ARG A 159 -0.39 7.83 -4.98
C ARG A 159 1.10 7.48 -4.86
N GLN A 160 1.82 8.20 -4.01
CA GLN A 160 3.26 7.98 -3.76
C GLN A 160 3.54 6.81 -2.81
N SER A 161 2.55 6.37 -2.04
CA SER A 161 2.67 5.26 -1.09
C SER A 161 2.02 3.98 -1.59
N GLY A 162 1.22 4.01 -2.66
CA GLY A 162 0.50 2.84 -3.12
C GLY A 162 1.19 2.07 -4.25
N MET A 163 1.02 0.76 -4.24
CA MET A 163 1.45 -0.16 -5.28
C MET A 163 0.38 -1.20 -5.58
N SER A 164 0.23 -1.56 -6.86
CA SER A 164 -0.79 -2.49 -7.34
C SER A 164 -0.25 -3.90 -7.45
N THR A 165 -1.04 -4.90 -7.06
CA THR A 165 -0.91 -6.28 -7.54
C THR A 165 -1.87 -6.55 -8.68
N ASN A 166 -1.68 -7.66 -9.38
CA ASN A 166 -2.71 -8.15 -10.28
C ASN A 166 -3.78 -8.90 -9.49
N ARG A 167 -5.05 -8.74 -9.89
CA ARG A 167 -6.12 -9.66 -9.47
C ARG A 167 -5.86 -11.00 -10.15
N GLU A 168 -5.78 -12.06 -9.37
CA GLU A 168 -5.50 -13.39 -9.90
C GLU A 168 -6.78 -13.98 -10.53
N ASN A 169 -7.07 -13.58 -11.77
CA ASN A 169 -8.16 -14.14 -12.59
C ASN A 169 -7.68 -14.73 -13.91
N GLN A 170 -6.37 -14.93 -14.05
CA GLN A 170 -5.78 -15.52 -15.24
C GLN A 170 -4.73 -16.54 -14.79
N SER A 171 -4.89 -17.75 -15.30
CA SER A 171 -4.03 -18.94 -15.19
C SER A 171 -2.59 -18.75 -15.71
N THR A 172 -2.05 -17.55 -15.61
CA THR A 172 -0.74 -17.15 -16.13
C THR A 172 -0.07 -16.23 -15.12
N THR A 173 0.85 -16.77 -14.33
CA THR A 173 2.23 -16.27 -14.09
C THR A 173 2.77 -16.71 -12.72
N ASP A 174 3.49 -17.84 -12.70
CA ASP A 174 4.43 -18.37 -11.69
C ASP A 174 4.07 -18.45 -10.19
N GLY A 175 2.94 -17.92 -9.73
CA GLY A 175 2.56 -17.85 -8.31
C GLY A 175 3.51 -17.00 -7.46
N GLY A 176 4.61 -16.48 -8.00
CA GLY A 176 5.68 -15.79 -7.28
C GLY A 176 5.47 -14.28 -7.15
N GLU A 177 4.28 -13.76 -7.45
CA GLU A 177 4.00 -12.33 -7.36
C GLU A 177 4.23 -11.78 -5.94
N LEU A 178 3.60 -12.39 -4.93
CA LEU A 178 3.78 -11.97 -3.54
C LEU A 178 5.21 -12.21 -3.04
N LYS A 179 5.92 -13.20 -3.59
CA LYS A 179 7.36 -13.38 -3.32
C LYS A 179 8.20 -12.20 -3.84
N ARG A 180 7.93 -11.72 -5.06
CA ARG A 180 8.60 -10.52 -5.62
C ARG A 180 8.23 -9.26 -4.84
N VAL A 181 6.99 -9.16 -4.35
CA VAL A 181 6.59 -8.11 -3.42
C VAL A 181 7.46 -8.15 -2.16
N SER A 182 7.68 -9.33 -1.57
CA SER A 182 8.57 -9.49 -0.41
C SER A 182 9.99 -8.99 -0.70
N ASP A 183 10.56 -9.36 -1.84
CA ASP A 183 11.89 -8.92 -2.27
C ASP A 183 11.97 -7.39 -2.37
N TYR A 184 10.92 -6.76 -2.93
CA TYR A 184 10.82 -5.31 -3.02
C TYR A 184 10.68 -4.64 -1.65
N LEU A 185 9.85 -5.18 -0.75
CA LEU A 185 9.65 -4.67 0.60
C LEU A 185 10.95 -4.71 1.41
N GLU A 186 11.70 -5.80 1.33
CA GLU A 186 13.02 -5.90 1.98
C GLU A 186 14.02 -4.90 1.42
N PHE A 187 14.05 -4.71 0.10
CA PHE A 187 14.91 -3.71 -0.52
C PHE A 187 14.59 -2.29 -0.03
N ILE A 188 13.33 -1.84 -0.18
CA ILE A 188 13.00 -0.46 0.18
C ILE A 188 13.08 -0.21 1.69
N ALA A 189 12.98 -1.25 2.54
CA ALA A 189 13.18 -1.11 3.98
C ALA A 189 14.56 -0.57 4.35
N THR A 190 15.57 -0.76 3.49
CA THR A 190 16.92 -0.21 3.64
C THR A 190 17.01 1.30 3.37
N LEU A 191 15.95 1.89 2.79
CA LEU A 191 15.91 3.30 2.42
C LEU A 191 15.32 4.15 3.55
N ASP A 192 15.86 5.36 3.71
CA ASP A 192 15.38 6.32 4.71
C ASP A 192 14.05 6.98 4.32
N ASN A 193 13.75 7.03 3.03
CA ASN A 193 12.64 7.83 2.52
C ASN A 193 11.99 7.25 1.26
N PHE A 194 10.75 6.80 1.39
CA PHE A 194 9.95 6.25 0.30
C PHE A 194 9.35 7.31 -0.61
N ALA A 195 9.37 8.58 -0.20
CA ALA A 195 8.71 9.69 -0.90
C ALA A 195 9.15 9.90 -2.36
N LEU A 196 10.32 9.36 -2.74
CA LEU A 196 10.89 9.49 -4.07
C LEU A 196 10.66 8.24 -4.94
N LEU A 197 10.04 7.20 -4.38
CA LEU A 197 9.81 5.95 -5.06
C LEU A 197 8.53 6.00 -5.90
N HIS A 198 8.58 5.32 -7.05
CA HIS A 198 7.38 4.92 -7.79
C HIS A 198 7.14 3.45 -7.51
N HIS A 199 6.32 3.16 -6.51
CA HIS A 199 6.26 1.79 -6.00
C HIS A 199 5.85 0.77 -7.06
N ASN A 200 4.96 1.10 -8.00
CA ASN A 200 4.62 0.23 -9.14
C ASN A 200 5.79 -0.20 -10.04
N ASP A 201 6.96 0.44 -9.95
CA ASP A 201 8.17 -0.06 -10.61
C ASP A 201 8.64 -1.41 -10.03
N TRP A 202 8.12 -1.87 -8.87
CA TRP A 202 8.39 -3.20 -8.30
C TRP A 202 8.07 -4.35 -9.26
N GLN A 203 7.10 -4.14 -10.16
CA GLN A 203 6.70 -5.11 -11.19
C GLN A 203 7.78 -5.29 -12.28
N THR A 204 8.79 -4.42 -12.28
CA THR A 204 9.95 -4.52 -13.16
C THR A 204 11.09 -5.30 -12.48
N ASN A 205 12.27 -5.35 -13.10
CA ASN A 205 13.41 -6.07 -12.51
C ASN A 205 14.04 -5.26 -11.37
N LEU A 206 14.18 -5.86 -10.18
CA LEU A 206 14.76 -5.22 -8.98
C LEU A 206 16.16 -4.60 -9.22
N ASN A 207 17.02 -5.24 -10.03
CA ASN A 207 18.33 -4.66 -10.37
C ASN A 207 18.19 -3.33 -11.12
N LYS A 208 17.14 -3.19 -11.95
CA LYS A 208 16.86 -1.92 -12.64
C LYS A 208 16.38 -0.86 -11.64
N ILE A 209 15.63 -1.25 -10.61
CA ILE A 209 15.21 -0.34 -9.54
C ILE A 209 16.43 0.11 -8.73
N TYR A 210 17.28 -0.83 -8.31
CA TYR A 210 18.51 -0.57 -7.57
C TYR A 210 19.39 0.47 -8.27
N ASN A 211 19.75 0.19 -9.54
CA ASN A 211 20.60 1.09 -10.34
C ASN A 211 19.98 2.49 -10.51
N ARG A 212 18.64 2.58 -10.54
CA ARG A 212 17.93 3.85 -10.62
C ARG A 212 18.01 4.62 -9.29
N VAL A 213 17.81 3.96 -8.14
CA VAL A 213 17.86 4.63 -6.83
C VAL A 213 19.27 5.18 -6.55
N GLU A 214 20.31 4.41 -6.82
CA GLU A 214 21.72 4.85 -6.70
C GLU A 214 22.00 6.11 -7.54
N SER A 215 21.44 6.19 -8.75
CA SER A 215 21.60 7.35 -9.63
C SER A 215 20.93 8.62 -9.09
N PHE A 216 19.92 8.50 -8.23
CA PHE A 216 19.25 9.63 -7.58
C PHE A 216 19.93 10.05 -6.27
N ALA A 217 20.57 9.13 -5.56
CA ALA A 217 21.31 9.42 -4.33
C ALA A 217 22.66 10.11 -4.59
N SER A 218 23.16 10.02 -5.83
CA SER A 218 24.43 10.63 -6.27
C SER A 218 24.30 12.07 -6.78
N ILE A 219 23.12 12.70 -6.64
CA ILE A 219 22.81 14.08 -7.06
C ILE A 219 22.51 14.92 -5.81
#